data_AF-A0A2H4VE43-F1
#
_entry.id   AF-A0A2H4VE43-F1
#
_cell.length_a   1.000
_cell.length_b   1.000
_cell.length_c   1.000
_cell.angle_alpha   90.00
_cell.angle_beta   90.00
_cell.angle_gamma   90.00
#
_symmetry.space_group_name_H-M   'P 1'
#
loop_
_entity.id
_entity.type
_entity.pdbx_description
1 polymer ?
#
loop_
_entity_poly.entity_id
_entity_poly.type
_entity_poly.pdbx_seq_one_letter_code
_entity_poly.pdbx_strand_id
1 'polypeptide(L)' 'MGIMGTWHIYEMELWDEDYFNTEVQAYIEIKSSNRGYFQFGLVSGRIDGEVVFYATEHMEHLMNIWNIQPILPIT' A
#
# COMPACT_ATOMS: atom_id res chain seq x y z
N MET A 1 -2.53 -12.43 -11.92
CA MET A 1 -3.46 -11.31 -11.68
C MET A 1 -2.67 -10.28 -10.91
N GLY A 2 -2.26 -9.19 -11.56
CA GLY A 2 -1.30 -8.22 -11.01
C GLY A 2 -1.94 -7.31 -9.96
N ILE A 3 -1.11 -6.49 -9.30
CA ILE A 3 -1.46 -5.49 -8.27
C ILE A 3 -2.46 -4.39 -8.72
N MET A 4 -3.00 -4.49 -9.93
CA MET A 4 -3.92 -3.51 -10.51
C MET A 4 -5.28 -3.57 -9.84
N GLY A 5 -5.92 -2.42 -9.72
CA GLY A 5 -7.24 -2.27 -9.12
C GLY A 5 -7.29 -1.14 -8.12
N THR A 6 -8.42 -1.03 -7.43
CA THR A 6 -8.63 -0.10 -6.33
C THR A 6 -8.59 -0.87 -5.02
N TRP A 7 -7.74 -0.42 -4.11
CA TRP A 7 -7.50 -1.00 -2.81
C TRP A 7 -7.96 0.01 -1.76
N HIS A 8 -8.77 -0.43 -0.82
CA HIS A 8 -9.23 0.43 0.28
C HIS A 8 -8.20 0.46 1.40
N ILE A 9 -7.99 1.65 1.97
CA ILE A 9 -7.22 1.81 3.20
C ILE A 9 -8.21 1.63 4.35
N TYR A 10 -8.01 0.57 5.14
CA TYR A 10 -8.87 0.23 6.28
C TYR A 10 -8.32 0.72 7.62
N GLU A 11 -7.02 1.01 7.69
CA GLU A 11 -6.34 1.43 8.92
C GLU A 11 -5.11 2.29 8.58
N MET A 12 -4.82 3.28 9.44
CA MET A 12 -3.60 4.09 9.39
C MET A 12 -3.11 4.33 10.82
N GLU A 13 -1.80 4.29 11.05
CA GLU A 13 -1.22 4.45 12.40
C GLU A 13 -1.48 5.83 13.01
N LEU A 14 -1.44 6.88 12.19
CA LEU A 14 -1.54 8.27 12.67
C LEU A 14 -2.94 8.86 12.55
N TRP A 15 -3.79 8.30 11.70
CA TRP A 15 -5.08 8.88 11.32
C TRP A 15 -6.19 7.88 11.64
N ASP A 16 -7.17 8.30 12.42
CA ASP A 16 -8.36 7.50 12.68
C ASP A 16 -9.27 7.44 11.44
N GLU A 17 -10.20 6.48 11.43
CA GLU A 17 -11.09 6.21 10.29
C GLU A 17 -11.85 7.44 9.79
N ASP A 18 -12.40 8.23 10.72
CA ASP A 18 -13.16 9.44 10.39
C ASP A 18 -12.29 10.51 9.69
N TYR A 19 -10.98 10.51 9.94
CA TYR A 19 -10.03 11.44 9.33
C TYR A 19 -9.59 11.01 7.94
N PHE A 20 -9.23 9.74 7.77
CA PHE A 20 -8.78 9.29 6.44
C PHE A 20 -9.96 9.07 5.48
N ASN A 21 -11.19 8.88 5.97
CA ASN A 21 -12.38 8.78 5.13
C ASN A 21 -13.19 10.09 5.01
N THR A 22 -12.66 11.25 5.43
CA THR A 22 -13.43 12.50 5.51
C THR A 22 -14.08 12.92 4.18
N GLU A 23 -13.35 12.89 3.06
CA GLU A 23 -13.88 13.31 1.75
C GLU A 23 -14.45 12.15 0.93
N VAL A 24 -13.74 11.02 0.94
CA VAL A 24 -14.07 9.79 0.19
C VAL A 24 -13.55 8.60 0.99
N GLN A 25 -14.09 7.39 0.75
CA GLN A 25 -13.47 6.16 1.26
C GLN A 25 -12.01 6.11 0.79
N ALA A 26 -11.07 6.10 1.72
CA ALA A 26 -9.65 6.13 1.44
C ALA A 26 -9.23 4.98 0.52
N TYR A 27 -8.42 5.29 -0.50
CA TYR A 27 -8.05 4.32 -1.52
C TYR A 27 -6.67 4.55 -2.15
N ILE A 28 -6.17 3.47 -2.75
CA ILE A 28 -5.06 3.44 -3.70
C ILE A 28 -5.57 2.78 -4.98
N GLU A 29 -5.48 3.47 -6.11
CA GLU A 29 -5.79 2.94 -7.44
C GLU A 29 -4.50 2.71 -8.22
N ILE A 30 -4.28 1.50 -8.74
CA ILE A 30 -3.19 1.17 -9.65
C ILE A 30 -3.77 0.74 -11.01
N LYS A 31 -3.41 1.47 -12.06
CA LYS A 31 -3.83 1.23 -13.45
C LYS A 31 -2.88 0.27 -14.14
N SER A 32 -3.32 -0.25 -15.29
CA SER A 32 -2.50 -1.12 -16.16
C SER A 32 -1.20 -0.50 -16.67
N SER A 33 -1.06 0.81 -16.56
CA SER A 33 0.18 1.54 -16.89
C SER A 33 1.18 1.60 -15.73
N ASN A 34 0.94 0.91 -14.61
CA ASN A 34 1.66 1.05 -13.33
C ASN A 34 1.64 2.47 -12.74
N ARG A 35 0.77 3.33 -13.27
CA ARG A 35 0.45 4.64 -12.71
C ARG A 35 -0.85 4.55 -11.93
N GLY A 36 -1.09 5.53 -11.09
CA GLY A 36 -2.22 5.46 -10.18
C GLY A 36 -2.60 6.77 -9.54
N TYR A 37 -3.54 6.67 -8.63
CA TYR A 37 -4.02 7.76 -7.80
C TYR A 37 -4.23 7.23 -6.39
N PHE A 38 -4.10 8.11 -5.41
CA PHE A 38 -4.55 7.83 -4.06
C PHE A 38 -5.30 9.04 -3.51
N GLN A 39 -6.21 8.78 -2.58
CA GLN A 39 -6.80 9.82 -1.77
C GLN A 39 -7.16 9.27 -0.40
N PHE A 40 -6.87 10.07 0.63
CA PHE A 40 -7.31 9.85 2.01
C PHE A 40 -7.40 11.21 2.71
N GLY A 41 -8.50 11.46 3.41
CA GLY A 41 -8.84 12.77 3.97
C GLY A 41 -8.72 13.87 2.90
N LEU A 42 -7.91 14.88 3.19
CA LEU A 42 -7.63 16.01 2.29
C LEU A 42 -6.37 15.83 1.43
N VAL A 43 -5.70 14.68 1.52
CA VAL A 43 -4.47 14.40 0.76
C VAL A 43 -4.83 13.57 -0.46
N SER A 44 -4.38 14.02 -1.63
CA SER A 44 -4.51 13.28 -2.88
C SER A 44 -3.24 13.41 -3.71
N GLY A 45 -2.99 12.44 -4.57
CA GLY A 45 -1.80 12.43 -5.40
C GLY A 45 -1.84 11.43 -6.54
N ARG A 46 -0.86 11.57 -7.44
CA ARG A 46 -0.60 10.63 -8.53
C ARG A 46 0.52 9.69 -8.15
N ILE A 47 0.40 8.44 -8.58
CA ILE A 47 1.43 7.42 -8.45
C ILE A 47 2.07 7.22 -9.82
N ASP A 48 3.39 7.19 -9.86
CA ASP A 48 4.19 6.70 -10.97
C ASP A 48 5.11 5.63 -10.41
N GLY A 49 4.91 4.38 -10.82
CA GLY A 49 5.48 3.22 -10.16
C GLY A 49 6.07 2.19 -11.13
N GLU A 50 6.97 1.37 -10.61
CA GLU A 50 7.55 0.22 -11.28
C GLU A 50 7.23 -1.05 -10.49
N VAL A 51 6.88 -2.13 -11.19
CA VAL A 51 6.66 -3.44 -10.55
C VAL A 51 8.00 -4.14 -10.38
N VAL A 52 8.47 -4.23 -9.14
CA VAL A 52 9.73 -4.91 -8.79
C VAL A 52 9.41 -6.27 -8.19
N PHE A 53 9.96 -7.33 -8.79
CA PHE A 53 9.86 -8.69 -8.27
C PHE A 53 11.15 -9.05 -7.53
N TYR A 54 11.04 -9.45 -6.27
CA TYR A 54 12.16 -9.97 -5.51
C TYR A 54 12.12 -11.50 -5.53
N ALA A 55 13.25 -12.14 -5.81
CA ALA A 55 13.41 -13.57 -5.53
C ALA A 55 13.34 -13.78 -4.02
N THR A 56 12.79 -14.91 -3.57
CA THR A 56 12.56 -15.24 -2.14
C THR A 56 13.81 -15.07 -1.28
N GLU A 57 14.99 -15.36 -1.83
CA GLU A 57 16.31 -15.24 -1.19
C GLU A 57 16.69 -13.78 -0.90
N HIS A 58 16.20 -12.83 -1.72
CA HIS A 58 16.44 -11.40 -1.57
C HIS A 58 15.52 -10.78 -0.50
N MET A 59 14.39 -11.42 -0.20
CA MET A 59 13.46 -10.94 0.83
C MET A 59 14.02 -11.14 2.25
N GLU A 60 14.71 -12.25 2.53
CA GLU A 60 15.38 -12.46 3.82
C GLU A 60 16.48 -11.41 4.05
N HIS A 61 17.24 -11.07 3.01
CA HIS A 61 18.25 -10.02 3.08
C HIS A 61 17.63 -8.63 3.36
N LEU A 62 16.54 -8.29 2.67
CA LEU A 62 15.84 -7.02 2.87
C LEU A 62 15.17 -6.95 4.26
N MET A 63 14.57 -8.05 4.75
CA MET A 63 14.00 -8.12 6.10
C MET A 63 15.06 -7.87 7.18
N ASN A 64 16.28 -8.38 6.98
CA ASN A 64 17.40 -8.16 7.90
C ASN A 64 17.93 -6.71 7.86
N ILE A 65 18.00 -6.07 6.68
CA ILE A 65 18.43 -4.67 6.55
C ILE A 65 17.45 -3.72 7.26
N TRP A 66 16.15 -3.97 7.08
CA TRP A 66 15.09 -3.08 7.57
C TRP A 66 14.49 -3.52 8.92
N ASN A 67 15.06 -4.56 9.56
CA ASN A 67 14.61 -5.13 10.83
C ASN A 67 13.09 -5.44 10.86
N ILE A 68 12.58 -6.02 9.77
CA ILE A 68 11.16 -6.34 9.62
C ILE A 68 10.91 -7.76 10.13
N GLN A 69 10.00 -7.92 11.10
CA GLN A 69 9.56 -9.23 11.57
C GLN A 69 8.41 -9.75 10.70
N PRO A 70 8.39 -11.03 10.30
CA PRO A 70 7.27 -11.61 9.59
C PRO A 70 6.04 -11.61 10.51
N ILE A 71 4.90 -11.16 9.97
CA ILE A 71 3.62 -11.23 10.67
C ILE A 71 3.22 -12.72 10.71
N LEU A 72 3.25 -13.33 11.90
CA LEU A 72 2.78 -14.70 12.06
C LEU A 72 1.27 -14.75 11.78
N PRO A 73 0.77 -15.79 11.10
CA PRO A 73 -0.65 -15.93 10.87
C PRO A 73 -1.39 -16.04 12.21
N ILE A 74 -2.42 -15.22 12.39
CA ILE A 74 -3.34 -15.32 13.52
C ILE A 74 -4.17 -16.60 13.32
N THR A 75 -4.02 -17.56 14.23
CA THR A 75 -4.81 -18.82 14.27
C THR A 75 -6.24 -18.56 14.73
#